data_AF-A0A7W0WCK2-F1
#
_entry.id   AF-A0A7W0WCK2-F1
#
_cell.length_a   1.000
_cell.length_b   1.000
_cell.length_c   1.000
_cell.angle_alpha   90.00
_cell.angle_beta   90.00
_cell.angle_gamma   90.00
#
_symmetry.space_group_name_H-M   'P 1'
#
loop_
_entity.id
_entity.type
_entity.pdbx_description
1 polymer ?
#
loop_
_entity_poly.entity_id
_entity_poly.type
_entity_poly.pdbx_seq_one_letter_code
_entity_poly.pdbx_strand_id
1 'polypeptide(L)'
;MLVCLPQPYDFALSLARYRVYGVDRATLWRHDGLHRVFAGREVRIEAAPGGVDVEPYDAAIEAEVLRFLGAPFDLDAFGAWAARDETLARLVTALAGFRPPLQTNPFEALVTSITAQQVSLQSAAAIRSRFIERYGIPAVHAHAFPERERVARATEDELIGVGFSTRKAEYVVGLARSDLDLDELAHLSDEEVSARLVAIRGLGEWTADWFLARHLARPHAWPAGDLGLRKAVAAFYGDVPDLRAFAADRFHPFQNLTAHYLLTGLRVLPPA
;
A
#
# COMPACT_ATOMS: atom_id res chain seq x y z
N MET A 1 -23.00 8.26 2.65
CA MET A 1 -23.59 7.01 3.21
C MET A 1 -22.55 6.40 4.12
N LEU A 2 -22.95 5.94 5.30
CA LEU A 2 -22.04 5.31 6.24
C LEU A 2 -21.62 3.93 5.74
N VAL A 3 -20.31 3.72 5.60
CA VAL A 3 -19.68 2.42 5.42
C VAL A 3 -19.05 2.03 6.75
N CYS A 4 -19.57 0.96 7.36
CA CYS A 4 -19.16 0.52 8.69
C CYS A 4 -17.81 -0.20 8.66
N LEU A 5 -16.98 0.05 9.68
CA LEU A 5 -15.72 -0.66 9.92
C LEU A 5 -15.68 -1.19 11.36
N PRO A 6 -15.01 -2.32 11.62
CA PRO A 6 -14.75 -2.77 12.99
C PRO A 6 -14.10 -1.67 13.83
N GLN A 7 -14.59 -1.47 15.05
CA GLN A 7 -14.16 -0.41 15.94
C GLN A 7 -13.14 -0.92 16.98
N PRO A 8 -12.19 -0.07 17.43
CA PRO A 8 -11.99 1.31 17.00
C PRO A 8 -11.45 1.40 15.56
N TYR A 9 -11.76 2.50 14.86
CA TYR A 9 -11.13 2.85 13.59
C TYR A 9 -10.69 4.31 13.60
N ASP A 10 -9.39 4.55 13.36
CA ASP A 10 -8.80 5.87 13.23
C ASP A 10 -8.44 6.12 11.76
N PHE A 11 -9.33 6.86 11.09
CA PHE A 11 -9.20 7.23 9.68
C PHE A 11 -7.94 8.04 9.40
N ALA A 12 -7.63 9.02 10.25
CA ALA A 12 -6.49 9.91 10.06
C ALA A 12 -5.17 9.15 10.24
N LEU A 13 -5.06 8.29 11.25
CA LEU A 13 -3.89 7.45 11.50
C LEU A 13 -3.67 6.45 10.35
N SER A 14 -4.73 5.76 9.93
CA SER A 14 -4.71 4.74 8.87
C SER A 14 -4.27 5.30 7.52
N LEU A 15 -4.77 6.49 7.16
CA LEU A 15 -4.53 7.10 5.85
C LEU A 15 -3.47 8.22 5.87
N ALA A 16 -2.80 8.45 7.02
CA ALA A 16 -1.76 9.47 7.18
C ALA A 16 -0.67 9.40 6.10
N ARG A 17 -0.34 8.20 5.62
CA ARG A 17 0.70 8.00 4.59
C ARG A 17 0.41 8.75 3.29
N TYR A 18 -0.85 9.00 2.95
CA TYR A 18 -1.26 9.75 1.76
C TYR A 18 -1.16 11.27 1.94
N ARG A 19 -0.78 11.74 3.13
CA ARG A 19 -0.52 13.15 3.43
C ARG A 19 0.95 13.42 3.78
N VAL A 20 1.59 12.50 4.51
CA VAL A 20 2.93 12.70 5.08
C VAL A 20 4.04 12.71 4.01
N TYR A 21 3.89 11.95 2.93
CA TYR A 21 4.94 11.84 1.91
C TYR A 21 4.76 12.81 0.72
N GLY A 22 3.77 13.70 0.78
CA GLY A 22 3.45 14.63 -0.30
C GLY A 22 2.15 14.30 -1.02
N VAL A 23 1.82 15.12 -2.01
CA VAL A 23 0.55 15.01 -2.75
C VAL A 23 0.55 13.78 -3.64
N ASP A 24 -0.39 12.87 -3.40
CA ASP A 24 -0.74 11.78 -4.30
C ASP A 24 -2.04 12.12 -5.05
N ARG A 25 -1.96 12.36 -6.36
CA ARG A 25 -3.14 12.76 -7.15
C ARG A 25 -4.20 11.66 -7.29
N ALA A 26 -3.84 10.39 -7.07
CA ALA A 26 -4.81 9.30 -7.05
C ALA A 26 -5.51 9.16 -5.70
N THR A 27 -4.93 9.72 -4.63
CA THR A 27 -5.44 9.64 -3.26
C THR A 27 -5.24 10.97 -2.56
N LEU A 28 -6.14 11.91 -2.80
CA LEU A 28 -5.96 13.32 -2.46
C LEU A 28 -6.70 13.71 -1.18
N TRP A 29 -5.98 14.17 -0.17
CA TRP A 29 -6.58 14.80 1.01
C TRP A 29 -7.06 16.22 0.71
N ARG A 30 -8.32 16.54 1.05
CA ARG A 30 -8.92 17.87 0.88
C ARG A 30 -10.06 18.12 1.88
N HIS A 31 -10.00 19.22 2.63
CA HIS A 31 -11.01 19.62 3.64
C HIS A 31 -11.42 18.44 4.55
N ASP A 32 -10.45 17.84 5.22
CA ASP A 32 -10.62 16.70 6.17
C ASP A 32 -11.15 15.37 5.61
N GLY A 33 -11.46 15.33 4.31
CA GLY A 33 -11.80 14.11 3.58
C GLY A 33 -10.71 13.69 2.59
N LEU A 34 -10.82 12.47 2.11
CA LEU A 34 -9.95 11.87 1.10
C LEU A 34 -10.74 11.65 -0.18
N HIS A 35 -10.22 12.14 -1.29
CA HIS A 35 -10.78 12.00 -2.63
C HIS A 35 -9.99 10.97 -3.41
N ARG A 36 -10.66 9.97 -3.95
CA ARG A 36 -10.07 8.91 -4.77
C ARG A 36 -11.08 8.40 -5.79
N VAL A 37 -10.61 8.03 -6.96
CA VAL A 37 -11.47 7.42 -7.98
C VAL A 37 -11.57 5.91 -7.74
N PHE A 38 -12.80 5.42 -7.59
CA PHE A 38 -13.14 3.99 -7.53
C PHE A 38 -14.18 3.71 -8.62
N ALA A 39 -14.06 2.58 -9.33
CA ALA A 39 -14.94 2.24 -10.44
C ALA A 39 -15.26 3.42 -11.40
N GLY A 40 -14.25 4.24 -11.73
CA GLY A 40 -14.38 5.40 -12.63
C GLY A 40 -15.10 6.63 -12.07
N ARG A 41 -15.48 6.65 -10.79
CA ARG A 41 -16.12 7.79 -10.12
C ARG A 41 -15.24 8.32 -8.99
N GLU A 42 -15.11 9.64 -8.90
CA GLU A 42 -14.47 10.24 -7.73
C GLU A 42 -15.38 10.10 -6.51
N VAL A 43 -14.80 9.59 -5.44
CA VAL A 43 -15.44 9.32 -4.16
C VAL A 43 -14.71 10.11 -3.09
N ARG A 44 -15.49 10.84 -2.30
CA ARG A 44 -15.09 11.45 -1.06
C ARG A 44 -15.33 10.48 0.08
N ILE A 45 -14.30 10.25 0.88
CA ILE A 45 -14.33 9.44 2.09
C ILE A 45 -13.97 10.34 3.27
N GLU A 46 -14.79 10.35 4.30
CA GLU A 46 -14.56 11.11 5.54
C GLU A 46 -14.71 10.22 6.76
N ALA A 47 -14.03 10.57 7.85
CA ALA A 47 -14.22 9.91 9.13
C ALA A 47 -15.66 10.12 9.63
N ALA A 48 -16.31 9.04 10.06
CA ALA A 48 -17.64 9.09 10.67
C ALA A 48 -17.71 8.14 11.88
N PRO A 49 -18.56 8.40 12.88
CA PRO A 49 -18.77 7.46 13.98
C PRO A 49 -19.14 6.06 13.45
N GLY A 50 -18.38 5.03 13.80
CA GLY A 50 -18.61 3.65 13.35
C GLY A 50 -17.96 3.27 12.00
N GLY A 51 -17.28 4.20 11.32
CA GLY A 51 -16.59 3.89 10.06
C GLY A 51 -16.22 5.14 9.27
N VAL A 52 -16.74 5.22 8.04
CA VAL A 52 -16.51 6.37 7.15
C VAL A 52 -17.78 6.76 6.40
N ASP A 53 -17.98 8.05 6.16
CA ASP A 53 -18.97 8.52 5.21
C ASP A 53 -18.39 8.50 3.79
N VAL A 54 -19.15 7.95 2.86
CA VAL A 54 -18.78 7.76 1.46
C VAL A 54 -19.78 8.46 0.54
N GLU A 55 -19.28 9.28 -0.39
CA GLU A 55 -20.09 9.99 -1.39
C GLU A 55 -19.34 10.12 -2.74
N PRO A 56 -19.97 9.75 -3.88
CA PRO A 56 -21.23 9.04 -4.00
C PRO A 56 -21.12 7.61 -3.47
N TYR A 57 -22.26 6.98 -3.19
CA TYR A 57 -22.33 5.63 -2.64
C TYR A 57 -23.10 4.68 -3.55
N ASP A 58 -22.55 3.48 -3.74
CA ASP A 58 -23.26 2.25 -4.08
C ASP A 58 -22.48 1.03 -3.59
N ALA A 59 -23.03 -0.16 -3.80
CA ALA A 59 -22.45 -1.41 -3.30
C ALA A 59 -21.07 -1.73 -3.92
N ALA A 60 -20.81 -1.31 -5.16
CA ALA A 60 -19.51 -1.54 -5.81
C ALA A 60 -18.44 -0.61 -5.23
N ILE A 61 -18.78 0.67 -5.03
CA ILE A 61 -17.91 1.63 -4.33
C ILE A 61 -17.65 1.16 -2.91
N GLU A 62 -18.68 0.72 -2.18
CA GLU A 62 -18.51 0.24 -0.81
C GLU A 62 -17.51 -0.91 -0.72
N ALA A 63 -17.61 -1.90 -1.61
CA ALA A 63 -16.67 -3.02 -1.64
C ALA A 63 -15.22 -2.58 -1.91
N GLU A 64 -15.01 -1.65 -2.85
CA GLU A 64 -13.68 -1.10 -3.13
C GLU A 64 -13.15 -0.24 -1.97
N VAL A 65 -14.01 0.56 -1.34
CA VAL A 65 -13.65 1.39 -0.18
C VAL A 65 -13.29 0.49 1.00
N LEU A 66 -14.08 -0.53 1.33
CA LEU A 66 -13.76 -1.49 2.39
C LEU A 66 -12.41 -2.16 2.13
N ARG A 67 -12.14 -2.61 0.89
CA ARG A 67 -10.83 -3.16 0.52
C ARG A 67 -9.72 -2.13 0.70
N PHE A 68 -9.88 -0.92 0.18
CA PHE A 68 -8.91 0.17 0.31
C PHE A 68 -8.60 0.50 1.77
N LEU A 69 -9.61 0.52 2.63
CA LEU A 69 -9.48 0.79 4.06
C LEU A 69 -8.96 -0.42 4.84
N GLY A 70 -8.61 -1.53 4.18
CA GLY A 70 -7.97 -2.69 4.79
C GLY A 70 -8.93 -3.66 5.47
N ALA A 71 -10.20 -3.70 5.08
CA ALA A 71 -11.19 -4.65 5.62
C ALA A 71 -10.76 -6.14 5.55
N PRO A 72 -9.97 -6.61 4.57
CA PRO A 72 -9.49 -7.99 4.55
C PRO A 72 -8.60 -8.39 5.75
N PHE A 73 -8.04 -7.43 6.49
CA PHE A 73 -7.24 -7.73 7.66
C PHE A 73 -8.09 -8.07 8.89
N ASP A 74 -7.79 -9.21 9.51
CA ASP A 74 -8.34 -9.63 10.81
C ASP A 74 -7.52 -8.99 11.95
N LEU A 75 -7.93 -7.78 12.35
CA LEU A 75 -7.26 -7.03 13.41
C LEU A 75 -7.59 -7.55 14.82
N ASP A 76 -8.73 -8.21 15.00
CA ASP A 76 -9.11 -8.76 16.30
C ASP A 76 -8.23 -9.97 16.64
N ALA A 77 -8.06 -10.89 15.69
CA ALA A 77 -7.15 -12.01 15.85
C ALA A 77 -5.69 -11.55 15.98
N PHE A 78 -5.29 -10.55 15.20
CA PHE A 78 -3.96 -9.95 15.34
C PHE A 78 -3.74 -9.34 16.73
N GLY A 79 -4.68 -8.55 17.23
CA GLY A 79 -4.59 -7.93 18.56
C GLY A 79 -4.49 -8.96 19.68
N ALA A 80 -5.31 -10.02 19.63
CA ALA A 80 -5.28 -11.11 20.60
C ALA A 80 -3.96 -11.89 20.57
N TRP A 81 -3.38 -12.11 19.38
CA TRP A 81 -2.07 -12.75 19.24
C TRP A 81 -0.94 -11.81 19.69
N ALA A 82 -0.96 -10.55 19.27
CA ALA A 82 0.03 -9.52 19.58
C ALA A 82 0.13 -9.24 21.07
N ALA A 83 -0.95 -9.43 21.85
CA ALA A 83 -0.95 -9.31 23.30
C ALA A 83 0.06 -10.24 24.01
N ARG A 84 0.58 -11.26 23.32
CA ARG A 84 1.59 -12.20 23.84
C ARG A 84 3.04 -11.70 23.68
N ASP A 85 3.24 -10.63 22.92
CA ASP A 85 4.54 -9.96 22.73
C ASP A 85 4.45 -8.55 23.32
N GLU A 86 5.29 -8.23 24.31
CA GLU A 86 5.21 -6.95 25.03
C GLU A 86 5.34 -5.73 24.10
N THR A 87 6.22 -5.81 23.11
CA THR A 87 6.44 -4.73 22.13
C THR A 87 5.22 -4.56 21.24
N LEU A 88 4.67 -5.64 20.69
CA LEU A 88 3.46 -5.54 19.85
C LEU A 88 2.23 -5.13 20.64
N ALA A 89 2.06 -5.63 21.87
CA ALA A 89 0.96 -5.23 22.75
C ALA A 89 0.95 -3.71 22.99
N ARG A 90 2.14 -3.13 23.23
CA ARG A 90 2.30 -1.67 23.37
C ARG A 90 1.97 -0.94 22.08
N LEU A 91 2.46 -1.43 20.93
CA LEU A 91 2.19 -0.83 19.62
C LEU A 91 0.71 -0.89 19.25
N VAL A 92 0.04 -2.02 19.47
CA VAL A 92 -1.40 -2.19 19.20
C VAL A 92 -2.22 -1.24 20.06
N THR A 93 -1.87 -1.11 21.34
CA THR A 93 -2.53 -0.16 22.26
C THR A 93 -2.33 1.28 21.82
N ALA A 94 -1.09 1.66 21.49
CA ALA A 94 -0.77 3.04 21.16
C ALA A 94 -1.22 3.45 19.75
N LEU A 95 -1.43 2.49 18.85
CA LEU A 95 -1.98 2.66 17.51
C LEU A 95 -3.44 2.18 17.44
N ALA A 96 -4.21 2.29 18.54
CA ALA A 96 -5.60 1.88 18.58
C ALA A 96 -6.39 2.51 17.42
N GLY A 97 -7.11 1.68 16.65
CA GLY A 97 -7.85 2.09 15.47
C GLY A 97 -7.06 2.14 14.17
N PHE A 98 -5.74 1.92 14.19
CA PHE A 98 -4.97 1.79 12.97
C PHE A 98 -5.38 0.56 12.16
N ARG A 99 -5.75 0.77 10.89
CA ARG A 99 -5.95 -0.29 9.90
C ARG A 99 -5.11 0.03 8.66
N PRO A 100 -4.18 -0.84 8.26
CA PRO A 100 -3.32 -0.56 7.11
C PRO A 100 -4.15 -0.49 5.81
N PRO A 101 -3.99 0.58 5.00
CA PRO A 101 -4.69 0.67 3.74
C PRO A 101 -4.08 -0.26 2.69
N LEU A 102 -4.92 -0.79 1.82
CA LEU A 102 -4.53 -1.60 0.67
C LEU A 102 -4.57 -0.78 -0.62
N GLN A 103 -3.82 -1.24 -1.61
CA GLN A 103 -3.89 -0.76 -2.98
C GLN A 103 -4.88 -1.64 -3.73
N THR A 104 -6.00 -1.09 -4.19
CA THR A 104 -7.10 -1.89 -4.77
C THR A 104 -6.84 -2.34 -6.21
N ASN A 105 -5.99 -1.61 -6.95
CA ASN A 105 -5.61 -1.94 -8.32
C ASN A 105 -4.19 -2.55 -8.37
N PRO A 106 -3.98 -3.72 -9.01
CA PRO A 106 -2.69 -4.40 -9.00
C PRO A 106 -1.61 -3.65 -9.81
N PHE A 107 -1.99 -3.02 -10.92
CA PHE A 107 -1.06 -2.22 -11.73
C PHE A 107 -0.59 -0.98 -10.95
N GLU A 108 -1.51 -0.28 -10.27
CA GLU A 108 -1.17 0.82 -9.36
C GLU A 108 -0.22 0.36 -8.24
N ALA A 109 -0.45 -0.83 -7.67
CA ALA A 109 0.39 -1.40 -6.63
C ALA A 109 1.84 -1.58 -7.11
N LEU A 110 2.02 -2.19 -8.28
CA LEU A 110 3.34 -2.45 -8.85
C LEU A 110 4.03 -1.16 -9.31
N VAL A 111 3.33 -0.24 -9.98
CA VAL A 111 3.91 1.06 -10.38
C VAL A 111 4.30 1.88 -9.15
N THR A 112 3.49 1.86 -8.09
CA THR A 112 3.82 2.50 -6.82
C THR A 112 5.11 1.93 -6.23
N SER A 113 5.26 0.60 -6.22
CA SER A 113 6.50 -0.05 -5.79
C SER A 113 7.70 0.37 -6.66
N ILE A 114 7.59 0.32 -7.99
CA ILE A 114 8.66 0.74 -8.91
C ILE A 114 9.07 2.20 -8.64
N THR A 115 8.11 3.12 -8.47
CA THR A 115 8.43 4.53 -8.19
C THR A 115 9.21 4.70 -6.89
N ALA A 116 8.94 3.87 -5.87
CA ALA A 116 9.57 3.91 -4.55
C ALA A 116 10.95 3.23 -4.46
N GLN A 117 11.35 2.44 -5.47
CA GLN A 117 12.65 1.75 -5.44
C GLN A 117 13.82 2.75 -5.32
N GLN A 118 14.73 2.50 -4.38
CA GLN A 118 16.02 3.21 -4.24
C GLN A 118 15.93 4.74 -4.10
N VAL A 119 14.78 5.28 -3.63
CA VAL A 119 14.58 6.73 -3.44
C VAL A 119 13.79 6.99 -2.15
N SER A 120 13.72 8.25 -1.70
CA SER A 120 12.83 8.63 -0.61
C SER A 120 11.35 8.52 -1.03
N LEU A 121 10.48 8.31 -0.04
CA LEU A 121 9.03 8.26 -0.29
C LEU A 121 8.47 9.58 -0.82
N GLN A 122 9.08 10.72 -0.44
CA GLN A 122 8.72 12.04 -0.97
C GLN A 122 9.06 12.18 -2.45
N SER A 123 10.27 11.76 -2.85
CA SER A 123 10.65 11.77 -4.27
C SER A 123 9.78 10.82 -5.09
N ALA A 124 9.47 9.64 -4.53
CA ALA A 124 8.57 8.69 -5.16
C ALA A 124 7.15 9.26 -5.34
N ALA A 125 6.60 9.90 -4.30
CA ALA A 125 5.29 10.56 -4.37
C ALA A 125 5.27 11.67 -5.41
N ALA A 126 6.32 12.50 -5.49
CA ALA A 126 6.40 13.57 -6.49
C ALA A 126 6.43 13.04 -7.94
N ILE A 127 7.23 11.99 -8.21
CA ILE A 127 7.27 11.34 -9.53
C ILE A 127 5.90 10.73 -9.87
N ARG A 128 5.32 9.96 -8.93
CA ARG A 128 4.01 9.32 -9.12
C ARG A 128 2.90 10.35 -9.34
N SER A 129 2.94 11.48 -8.65
CA SER A 129 1.96 12.56 -8.81
C SER A 129 1.98 13.16 -10.22
N ARG A 130 3.17 13.47 -10.76
CA ARG A 130 3.30 13.94 -12.16
C ARG A 130 2.90 12.86 -13.18
N PHE A 131 3.18 11.60 -12.88
CA PHE A 131 2.76 10.46 -13.70
C PHE A 131 1.24 10.34 -13.78
N ILE A 132 0.56 10.43 -12.64
CA ILE A 132 -0.91 10.43 -12.56
C ILE A 132 -1.48 11.66 -13.27
N GLU A 133 -0.87 12.84 -13.14
CA GLU A 133 -1.31 14.03 -13.86
C GLU A 133 -1.20 13.87 -15.38
N ARG A 134 -0.13 13.24 -15.87
CA ARG A 134 0.11 13.05 -17.31
C ARG A 134 -0.74 11.94 -17.92
N TYR A 135 -0.86 10.81 -17.24
CA TYR A 135 -1.43 9.57 -17.78
C TYR A 135 -2.75 9.15 -17.12
N GLY A 136 -3.13 9.77 -16.01
CA GLY A 136 -4.40 9.50 -15.33
C GLY A 136 -5.57 10.16 -16.04
N ILE A 137 -6.76 9.92 -15.53
CA ILE A 137 -7.99 10.56 -15.99
C ILE A 137 -8.40 11.57 -14.91
N PRO A 138 -8.43 12.88 -15.20
CA PRO A 138 -8.86 13.88 -14.23
C PRO A 138 -10.32 13.64 -13.83
N ALA A 139 -10.58 13.73 -12.52
CA ALA A 139 -11.92 13.85 -11.99
C ALA A 139 -12.10 15.26 -11.38
N VAL A 140 -12.98 15.44 -10.40
CA VAL A 140 -13.32 16.77 -9.86
C VAL A 140 -12.16 17.35 -9.04
N HIS A 141 -11.52 16.55 -8.21
CA HIS A 141 -10.36 16.93 -7.39
C HIS A 141 -9.20 15.94 -7.54
N ALA A 142 -9.49 14.64 -7.55
CA ALA A 142 -8.51 13.59 -7.71
C ALA A 142 -8.34 13.20 -9.19
N HIS A 143 -7.50 12.22 -9.46
CA HIS A 143 -7.34 11.61 -10.78
C HIS A 143 -7.52 10.10 -10.62
N ALA A 144 -8.15 9.46 -11.59
CA ALA A 144 -8.03 8.02 -11.74
C ALA A 144 -6.57 7.68 -12.03
N PHE A 145 -6.07 6.60 -11.42
CA PHE A 145 -4.73 6.12 -11.70
C PHE A 145 -4.60 5.75 -13.19
N PRO A 146 -3.43 5.95 -13.83
CA PRO A 146 -3.22 5.58 -15.22
C PRO A 146 -3.61 4.14 -15.55
N GLU A 147 -4.45 3.96 -16.56
CA GLU A 147 -4.80 2.63 -17.10
C GLU A 147 -3.57 1.97 -17.73
N ARG A 148 -3.45 0.65 -17.56
CA ARG A 148 -2.31 -0.14 -18.04
C ARG A 148 -2.14 0.01 -19.55
N GLU A 149 -3.24 -0.03 -20.30
CA GLU A 149 -3.29 0.05 -21.76
C GLU A 149 -2.80 1.42 -22.26
N ARG A 150 -3.11 2.49 -21.52
CA ARG A 150 -2.63 3.83 -21.84
C ARG A 150 -1.13 3.96 -21.62
N VAL A 151 -0.62 3.39 -20.52
CA VAL A 151 0.82 3.39 -20.22
C VAL A 151 1.59 2.50 -21.20
N ALA A 152 1.01 1.40 -21.66
CA ALA A 152 1.63 0.52 -22.66
C ALA A 152 1.89 1.22 -24.01
N ARG A 153 1.13 2.27 -24.34
CA ARG A 153 1.31 3.09 -25.54
C ARG A 153 2.36 4.20 -25.39
N ALA A 154 2.81 4.49 -24.17
CA ALA A 154 3.83 5.49 -23.92
C ALA A 154 5.22 5.02 -24.34
N THR A 155 6.12 5.97 -24.62
CA THR A 155 7.55 5.69 -24.74
C THR A 155 8.26 5.87 -23.40
N GLU A 156 9.43 5.23 -23.25
CA GLU A 156 10.27 5.40 -22.06
C GLU A 156 10.71 6.86 -21.90
N ASP A 157 11.03 7.55 -22.99
CA ASP A 157 11.39 8.98 -22.99
C ASP A 157 10.27 9.86 -22.45
N GLU A 158 9.00 9.55 -22.74
CA GLU A 158 7.89 10.30 -22.16
C GLU A 158 7.79 10.10 -20.64
N LEU A 159 8.10 8.91 -20.11
CA LEU A 159 8.15 8.67 -18.66
C LEU A 159 9.38 9.35 -18.03
N ILE A 160 10.53 9.36 -18.71
CA ILE A 160 11.72 10.11 -18.28
C ILE A 160 11.37 11.61 -18.19
N GLY A 161 10.64 12.15 -19.16
CA GLY A 161 10.15 13.54 -19.14
C GLY A 161 9.23 13.88 -17.95
N VAL A 162 8.54 12.88 -17.39
CA VAL A 162 7.74 12.99 -16.15
C VAL A 162 8.61 12.87 -14.89
N GLY A 163 9.87 12.47 -15.03
CA GLY A 163 10.88 12.40 -13.96
C GLY A 163 11.17 10.99 -13.45
N PHE A 164 10.80 9.94 -14.19
CA PHE A 164 11.34 8.61 -13.96
C PHE A 164 12.83 8.57 -14.34
N SER A 165 13.61 7.72 -13.68
CA SER A 165 14.91 7.32 -14.22
C SER A 165 14.70 6.42 -15.43
N THR A 166 15.69 6.31 -16.31
CA THR A 166 15.66 5.42 -17.48
C THR A 166 15.22 4.00 -17.12
N ARG A 167 15.86 3.40 -16.10
CA ARG A 167 15.49 2.04 -15.64
C ARG A 167 14.04 1.95 -15.17
N LYS A 168 13.54 2.92 -14.40
CA LYS A 168 12.15 2.85 -13.91
C LYS A 168 11.14 3.09 -15.04
N ALA A 169 11.49 3.90 -16.04
CA ALA A 169 10.68 4.05 -17.24
C ALA A 169 10.59 2.73 -18.01
N GLU A 170 11.72 2.05 -18.26
CA GLU A 170 11.77 0.71 -18.84
C GLU A 170 10.88 -0.28 -18.07
N TYR A 171 10.94 -0.27 -16.73
CA TYR A 171 10.20 -1.21 -15.90
C TYR A 171 8.69 -0.96 -15.94
N VAL A 172 8.25 0.29 -15.87
CA VAL A 172 6.82 0.63 -15.92
C VAL A 172 6.24 0.33 -17.31
N VAL A 173 6.93 0.72 -18.39
CA VAL A 173 6.48 0.43 -19.76
C VAL A 173 6.53 -1.07 -20.03
N GLY A 174 7.57 -1.77 -19.59
CA GLY A 174 7.70 -3.22 -19.71
C GLY A 174 6.60 -3.98 -18.96
N LEU A 175 6.29 -3.57 -17.73
CA LEU A 175 5.15 -4.12 -16.98
C LEU A 175 3.81 -3.84 -17.69
N ALA A 176 3.63 -2.63 -18.19
CA ALA A 176 2.40 -2.27 -18.90
C ALA A 176 2.18 -3.11 -20.16
N ARG A 177 3.26 -3.49 -20.85
CA ARG A 177 3.26 -4.31 -22.08
C ARG A 177 3.37 -5.81 -21.84
N SER A 178 3.58 -6.28 -20.61
CA SER A 178 3.76 -7.71 -20.37
C SER A 178 2.45 -8.47 -20.54
N ASP A 179 2.55 -9.75 -20.90
CA ASP A 179 1.40 -10.66 -20.99
C ASP A 179 0.93 -11.18 -19.63
N LEU A 180 1.48 -10.66 -18.52
CA LEU A 180 1.09 -11.07 -17.18
C LEU A 180 -0.34 -10.59 -16.90
N ASP A 181 -1.24 -11.54 -16.65
CA ASP A 181 -2.54 -11.27 -16.07
C ASP A 181 -2.35 -10.91 -14.58
N LEU A 182 -2.60 -9.65 -14.26
CA LEU A 182 -2.41 -9.12 -12.91
C LEU A 182 -3.55 -9.49 -11.96
N ASP A 183 -4.74 -9.76 -12.50
CA ASP A 183 -5.91 -10.13 -11.72
C ASP A 183 -5.87 -11.62 -11.35
N GLU A 184 -5.31 -12.47 -12.23
CA GLU A 184 -5.06 -13.90 -11.95
C GLU A 184 -4.19 -14.10 -10.71
N LEU A 185 -3.26 -13.17 -10.43
CA LEU A 185 -2.32 -13.28 -9.31
C LEU A 185 -3.00 -13.46 -7.95
N ALA A 186 -4.21 -12.93 -7.76
CA ALA A 186 -4.94 -13.07 -6.50
C ALA A 186 -5.33 -14.53 -6.17
N HIS A 187 -5.39 -15.38 -7.20
CA HIS A 187 -5.81 -16.78 -7.11
C HIS A 187 -4.64 -17.77 -6.96
N LEU A 188 -3.40 -17.28 -7.05
CA LEU A 188 -2.18 -18.10 -6.98
C LEU A 188 -1.61 -18.15 -5.56
N SER A 189 -0.72 -19.12 -5.32
CA SER A 189 0.06 -19.20 -4.08
C SER A 189 1.04 -18.02 -3.95
N ASP A 190 1.52 -17.73 -2.74
CA ASP A 190 2.47 -16.64 -2.50
C ASP A 190 3.79 -16.87 -3.26
N GLU A 191 4.23 -18.13 -3.39
CA GLU A 191 5.41 -18.53 -4.16
C GLU A 191 5.20 -18.31 -5.66
N GLU A 192 4.04 -18.71 -6.19
CA GLU A 192 3.69 -18.53 -7.61
C GLU A 192 3.59 -17.04 -7.98
N VAL A 193 2.94 -16.22 -7.14
CA VAL A 193 2.87 -14.76 -7.32
C VAL A 193 4.28 -14.18 -7.34
N SER A 194 5.12 -14.55 -6.38
CA SER A 194 6.49 -14.05 -6.29
C SER A 194 7.30 -14.43 -7.52
N ALA A 195 7.23 -15.69 -7.96
CA ALA A 195 7.93 -16.17 -9.15
C ALA A 195 7.49 -15.42 -10.42
N ARG A 196 6.18 -15.26 -10.62
CA ARG A 196 5.64 -14.54 -11.81
C ARG A 196 6.01 -13.06 -11.80
N LEU A 197 5.95 -12.39 -10.66
CA LEU A 197 6.34 -10.98 -10.55
C LEU A 197 7.84 -10.80 -10.78
N VAL A 198 8.70 -11.60 -10.16
CA VAL A 198 10.17 -11.50 -10.29
C VAL A 198 10.65 -11.81 -11.71
N ALA A 199 9.89 -12.58 -12.50
CA ALA A 199 10.18 -12.79 -13.91
C ALA A 199 10.04 -11.51 -14.77
N ILE A 200 9.30 -10.50 -14.30
CA ILE A 200 9.19 -9.21 -14.98
C ILE A 200 10.42 -8.35 -14.67
N ARG A 201 11.11 -7.92 -15.72
CA ARG A 201 12.28 -7.05 -15.61
C ARG A 201 11.98 -5.83 -14.74
N GLY A 202 12.78 -5.65 -13.69
CA GLY A 202 12.66 -4.52 -12.76
C GLY A 202 11.82 -4.78 -11.52
N LEU A 203 11.13 -5.92 -11.45
CA LEU A 203 10.47 -6.39 -10.25
C LEU A 203 11.37 -7.41 -9.56
N GLY A 204 11.72 -7.15 -8.30
CA GLY A 204 12.46 -8.10 -7.45
C GLY A 204 11.62 -8.55 -6.26
N GLU A 205 12.19 -9.40 -5.42
CA GLU A 205 11.53 -9.94 -4.21
C GLU A 205 10.89 -8.84 -3.36
N TRP A 206 11.59 -7.72 -3.14
CA TRP A 206 11.05 -6.58 -2.39
C TRP A 206 9.73 -6.03 -2.97
N THR A 207 9.59 -6.03 -4.30
CA THR A 207 8.34 -5.58 -4.95
C THR A 207 7.25 -6.63 -4.83
N ALA A 208 7.60 -7.92 -4.99
CA ALA A 208 6.67 -9.03 -4.83
C ALA A 208 6.13 -9.12 -3.39
N ASP A 209 7.02 -9.03 -2.37
CA ASP A 209 6.63 -9.03 -0.97
C ASP A 209 5.66 -7.89 -0.65
N TRP A 210 5.93 -6.67 -1.18
CA TRP A 210 5.01 -5.55 -0.98
C TRP A 210 3.70 -5.68 -1.75
N PHE A 211 3.69 -6.34 -2.91
CA PHE A 211 2.47 -6.67 -3.64
C PHE A 211 1.60 -7.65 -2.84
N LEU A 212 2.21 -8.74 -2.36
CA LEU A 212 1.55 -9.70 -1.46
C LEU A 212 0.97 -9.00 -0.22
N ALA A 213 1.75 -8.11 0.40
CA ALA A 213 1.35 -7.42 1.62
C ALA A 213 0.26 -6.38 1.41
N ARG A 214 0.43 -5.46 0.44
CA ARG A 214 -0.38 -4.24 0.29
C ARG A 214 -1.44 -4.31 -0.80
N HIS A 215 -1.39 -5.27 -1.71
CA HIS A 215 -2.45 -5.48 -2.71
C HIS A 215 -3.30 -6.71 -2.38
N LEU A 216 -2.66 -7.82 -2.05
CA LEU A 216 -3.32 -9.10 -1.76
C LEU A 216 -3.63 -9.35 -0.28
N ALA A 217 -3.12 -8.51 0.62
CA ALA A 217 -3.31 -8.64 2.07
C ALA A 217 -2.90 -10.02 2.63
N ARG A 218 -1.92 -10.69 2.01
CA ARG A 218 -1.48 -12.03 2.42
C ARG A 218 -0.89 -11.98 3.84
N PRO A 219 -1.34 -12.83 4.77
CA PRO A 219 -0.98 -12.72 6.19
C PRO A 219 0.51 -12.94 6.45
N HIS A 220 1.14 -13.80 5.65
CA HIS A 220 2.55 -14.18 5.80
C HIS A 220 3.53 -13.31 5.00
N ALA A 221 3.02 -12.33 4.23
CA ALA A 221 3.86 -11.45 3.44
C ALA A 221 4.83 -10.66 4.34
N TRP A 222 6.12 -10.73 4.03
CA TRP A 222 7.16 -10.09 4.83
C TRP A 222 8.24 -9.47 3.93
N PRO A 223 8.21 -8.15 3.69
CA PRO A 223 9.17 -7.43 2.86
C PRO A 223 10.56 -7.28 3.51
N ALA A 224 11.29 -8.38 3.74
CA ALA A 224 12.56 -8.39 4.47
C ALA A 224 13.67 -7.54 3.84
N GLY A 225 13.61 -7.30 2.53
CA GLY A 225 14.50 -6.41 1.81
C GLY A 225 14.22 -4.92 2.05
N ASP A 226 13.13 -4.56 2.74
CA ASP A 226 12.75 -3.19 2.98
C ASP A 226 13.59 -2.55 4.09
N LEU A 227 14.35 -1.50 3.73
CA LEU A 227 15.21 -0.80 4.68
C LEU A 227 14.42 -0.12 5.80
N GLY A 228 13.21 0.35 5.52
CA GLY A 228 12.32 0.94 6.52
C GLY A 228 11.87 -0.11 7.54
N LEU A 229 11.49 -1.30 7.06
CA LEU A 229 11.12 -2.43 7.91
C LEU A 229 12.30 -2.91 8.74
N ARG A 230 13.50 -3.04 8.14
CA ARG A 230 14.73 -3.38 8.86
C ARG A 230 15.03 -2.39 9.97
N LYS A 231 14.91 -1.09 9.72
CA LYS A 231 15.07 -0.06 10.75
C LYS A 231 14.02 -0.17 11.85
N ALA A 232 12.77 -0.47 11.49
CA ALA A 232 11.69 -0.63 12.47
C ALA A 232 11.93 -1.87 13.36
N VAL A 233 12.30 -3.00 12.78
CA VAL A 233 12.69 -4.20 13.54
C VAL A 233 13.88 -3.88 14.45
N ALA A 234 14.92 -3.24 13.92
CA ALA A 234 16.10 -2.86 14.70
C ALA A 234 15.76 -1.95 15.89
N ALA A 235 14.85 -1.01 15.70
CA ALA A 235 14.42 -0.08 16.74
C ALA A 235 13.62 -0.77 17.87
N PHE A 236 12.78 -1.75 17.53
CA PHE A 236 11.86 -2.38 18.48
C PHE A 236 12.36 -3.71 19.08
N TYR A 237 13.24 -4.42 18.37
CA TYR A 237 13.73 -5.75 18.75
C TYR A 237 15.26 -5.88 18.74
N GLY A 238 15.99 -4.80 18.41
CA GLY A 238 17.44 -4.83 18.22
C GLY A 238 17.85 -5.34 16.84
N ASP A 239 19.14 -5.28 16.54
CA ASP A 239 19.66 -5.68 15.23
C ASP A 239 19.45 -7.18 14.98
N VAL A 240 18.83 -7.50 13.84
CA VAL A 240 18.49 -8.87 13.43
C VAL A 240 19.19 -9.14 12.09
N PRO A 241 20.17 -10.06 12.04
CA PRO A 241 20.88 -10.36 10.80
C PRO A 241 19.97 -10.96 9.71
N ASP A 242 19.16 -11.95 10.09
CA ASP A 242 18.20 -12.63 9.20
C ASP A 242 16.76 -12.25 9.56
N LEU A 243 16.25 -11.23 8.87
CA LEU A 243 14.89 -10.73 9.06
C LEU A 243 13.82 -11.76 8.66
N ARG A 244 14.07 -12.64 7.69
CA ARG A 244 13.06 -13.62 7.24
C ARG A 244 12.93 -14.72 8.29
N ALA A 245 14.05 -15.29 8.75
CA ALA A 245 14.03 -16.33 9.79
C ALA A 245 13.42 -15.80 11.10
N PHE A 246 13.80 -14.59 11.53
CA PHE A 246 13.25 -13.97 12.73
C PHE A 246 11.74 -13.76 12.65
N ALA A 247 11.23 -13.27 11.52
CA ALA A 247 9.80 -13.07 11.34
C ALA A 247 9.02 -14.39 11.22
N ALA A 248 9.62 -15.41 10.61
CA ALA A 248 9.00 -16.74 10.51
C ALA A 248 8.81 -17.38 11.90
N ASP A 249 9.79 -17.25 12.79
CA ASP A 249 9.72 -17.77 14.16
C ASP A 249 8.82 -16.91 15.06
N ARG A 250 9.04 -15.59 15.07
CA ARG A 250 8.43 -14.70 16.05
C ARG A 250 7.07 -14.17 15.65
N PHE A 251 6.84 -13.94 14.36
CA PHE A 251 5.67 -13.20 13.88
C PHE A 251 4.63 -14.05 13.17
N HIS A 252 4.80 -15.37 13.11
CA HIS A 252 3.79 -16.25 12.55
C HIS A 252 2.51 -16.30 13.43
N PRO A 253 1.29 -16.24 12.86
CA PRO A 253 0.95 -16.15 11.43
C PRO A 253 0.69 -14.71 10.92
N PHE A 254 1.13 -13.68 11.63
CA PHE A 254 0.81 -12.27 11.36
C PHE A 254 2.01 -11.42 10.94
N GLN A 255 2.86 -11.93 10.06
CA GLN A 255 4.03 -11.21 9.57
C GLN A 255 3.64 -9.89 8.90
N ASN A 256 2.61 -9.89 8.05
CA ASN A 256 2.19 -8.71 7.31
C ASN A 256 1.68 -7.59 8.23
N LEU A 257 0.75 -7.91 9.13
CA LEU A 257 0.25 -6.93 10.10
C LEU A 257 1.36 -6.44 11.02
N THR A 258 2.25 -7.33 11.46
CA THR A 258 3.43 -6.92 12.24
C THR A 258 4.30 -5.92 11.47
N ALA A 259 4.57 -6.14 10.18
CA ALA A 259 5.33 -5.21 9.36
C ALA A 259 4.67 -3.83 9.30
N HIS A 260 3.35 -3.78 9.13
CA HIS A 260 2.58 -2.53 9.10
C HIS A 260 2.61 -1.78 10.45
N TYR A 261 2.46 -2.50 11.56
CA TYR A 261 2.48 -1.91 12.90
C TYR A 261 3.88 -1.43 13.28
N LEU A 262 4.95 -2.16 12.95
CA LEU A 262 6.32 -1.72 13.21
C LEU A 262 6.68 -0.48 12.40
N LEU A 263 6.34 -0.44 11.11
CA LEU A 263 6.60 0.74 10.26
C LEU A 263 5.82 1.98 10.74
N THR A 264 4.56 1.79 11.13
CA THR A 264 3.73 2.89 11.63
C THR A 264 4.18 3.33 13.01
N GLY A 265 4.50 2.38 13.88
CA GLY A 265 5.07 2.59 15.21
C GLY A 265 6.36 3.40 15.13
N LEU A 266 7.32 3.02 14.28
CA LEU A 266 8.58 3.76 14.13
C LEU A 266 8.35 5.22 13.73
N ARG A 267 7.34 5.49 12.90
CA ARG A 267 7.02 6.84 12.42
C ARG A 267 6.31 7.70 13.47
N VAL A 268 5.40 7.12 14.25
CA VAL A 268 4.50 7.87 15.16
C VAL A 268 5.02 7.84 16.61
N LEU A 269 5.69 6.76 16.99
CA LEU A 269 6.14 6.43 18.35
C LEU A 269 7.54 5.80 18.29
N PRO A 270 8.57 6.50 17.80
CA PRO A 270 9.92 5.95 17.77
C PRO A 270 10.36 5.59 19.20
N PRO A 271 10.95 4.41 19.41
CA PRO A 271 11.53 4.07 20.71
C PRO A 271 12.65 5.07 21.04
N ALA A 272 12.79 5.36 22.34
CA ALA A 272 13.77 6.31 22.87
C ALA A 272 15.21 5.83 22.65
#